data_AF-A0A095VEI1-F1
#
_entry.id   AF-A0A095VEI1-F1
#
_cell.length_a   1.000
_cell.length_b   1.000
_cell.length_c   1.000
_cell.angle_alpha   90.00
_cell.angle_beta   90.00
_cell.angle_gamma   90.00
#
_symmetry.space_group_name_H-M   'P 1'
#
loop_
_entity.id
_entity.type
_entity.pdbx_description
1 polymer ?
#
loop_
_entity_poly.entity_id
_entity_poly.type
_entity_poly.pdbx_seq_one_letter_code
_entity_poly.pdbx_strand_id
1 'polypeptide(L)'
;MSIDHYENFPVASLLLPRRLRGAVTDIYRFARAADDIADEGSATDEERLNQLAAFRAELHRIGAEPGSTPEPGSPELAGIFRPLAATIARHQLPITPFYDLLSAFEQDISVKRYEDYATLADYCTRSANPVGRLMLHLFEATNPQNVDEADAICTGLQLVNFWQDVRVDWRKHRVYLPQEDLRRHGVTDDDLAACRLTPAWRDLMAFEVERARALLHFGAPLARRLPGRMGLELRLVVQGGLRVLERIEASGYDVFMNRPELGAKDWAIMLWRAIT
;
A
#
# COMPACT_ATOMS: atom_id res chain seq x y z
N MET A 1 6.83 15.05 -12.46
CA MET A 1 7.37 14.42 -11.24
C MET A 1 6.58 13.15 -11.08
N SER A 2 7.19 12.00 -11.34
CA SER A 2 6.57 10.70 -11.06
C SER A 2 6.24 10.67 -9.57
N ILE A 3 4.96 10.71 -9.26
CA ILE A 3 4.48 10.37 -7.93
C ILE A 3 4.52 8.84 -7.95
N ASP A 4 5.69 8.30 -7.69
CA ASP A 4 5.95 6.87 -7.67
C ASP A 4 6.25 6.50 -6.21
N HIS A 5 5.50 5.51 -5.73
CA HIS A 5 5.82 4.60 -4.62
C HIS A 5 5.73 5.16 -3.20
N TYR A 6 4.48 5.27 -2.72
CA TYR A 6 3.91 4.47 -1.62
C TYR A 6 2.52 5.07 -1.28
N GLU A 7 1.51 4.72 -2.10
CA GLU A 7 0.22 5.43 -2.18
C GLU A 7 -0.71 5.22 -0.97
N ASN A 8 -0.35 4.36 0.00
CA ASN A 8 -1.20 4.03 1.14
C ASN A 8 -1.10 5.01 2.33
N PHE A 9 -0.11 5.93 2.36
CA PHE A 9 0.04 6.88 3.46
C PHE A 9 -0.59 8.26 3.15
N PRO A 10 -1.48 8.79 4.01
CA PRO A 10 -2.12 10.09 3.80
C PRO A 10 -1.21 11.28 4.19
N VAL A 11 0.06 11.28 3.76
CA VAL A 11 1.09 12.26 4.20
C VAL A 11 0.76 13.68 3.75
N ALA A 12 0.08 13.83 2.61
CA ALA A 12 -0.37 15.12 2.09
C ALA A 12 -1.82 15.48 2.46
N SER A 13 -2.49 14.68 3.29
CA SER A 13 -3.91 14.89 3.55
C SER A 13 -4.19 16.12 4.43
N LEU A 14 -4.99 17.04 3.90
CA LEU A 14 -5.53 18.17 4.64
C LEU A 14 -6.49 17.72 5.77
N LEU A 15 -7.08 16.53 5.66
CA LEU A 15 -8.02 15.99 6.64
C LEU A 15 -7.32 15.30 7.82
N LEU A 16 -6.05 14.92 7.66
CA LEU A 16 -5.25 14.38 8.77
C LEU A 16 -5.12 15.43 9.90
N PRO A 17 -5.51 15.09 11.15
CA PRO A 17 -5.40 16.01 12.28
C PRO A 17 -3.96 16.51 12.46
N ARG A 18 -3.78 17.82 12.68
CA ARG A 18 -2.45 18.46 12.81
C ARG A 18 -1.52 17.73 13.79
N ARG A 19 -2.08 17.20 14.88
CA ARG A 19 -1.34 16.46 15.93
C ARG A 19 -0.72 15.14 15.44
N LEU A 20 -1.26 14.52 14.38
CA LEU A 20 -0.82 13.22 13.85
C LEU A 20 0.04 13.36 12.59
N ARG A 21 0.12 14.55 11.98
CA ARG A 21 0.90 14.77 10.75
C ARG A 21 2.38 14.45 10.94
N GLY A 22 2.94 14.76 12.11
CA GLY A 22 4.32 14.41 12.45
C GLY A 22 4.52 12.89 12.44
N ALA A 23 3.69 12.17 13.20
CA ALA A 23 3.75 10.72 13.27
C ALA A 23 3.60 10.04 11.90
N VAL A 24 2.62 10.45 11.10
CA VAL A 24 2.43 9.91 9.74
C VAL A 24 3.61 10.24 8.83
N THR A 25 4.19 11.44 8.94
CA THR A 25 5.41 11.81 8.18
C THR A 25 6.59 10.92 8.56
N ASP A 26 6.78 10.63 9.84
CA ASP A 26 7.92 9.82 10.31
C ASP A 26 7.78 8.35 9.90
N ILE A 27 6.57 7.79 9.98
CA ILE A 27 6.28 6.43 9.49
C ILE A 27 6.50 6.36 7.98
N TYR A 28 5.98 7.33 7.22
CA TYR A 28 6.18 7.40 5.78
C TYR A 28 7.65 7.53 5.41
N ARG A 29 8.42 8.34 6.14
CA ARG A 29 9.87 8.47 5.91
C ARG A 29 10.59 7.14 6.07
N PHE A 30 10.23 6.35 7.08
CA PHE A 30 10.76 5.00 7.24
C PHE A 30 10.38 4.09 6.07
N ALA A 31 9.09 4.02 5.74
CA ALA A 31 8.60 3.13 4.68
C ALA A 31 9.22 3.49 3.32
N ARG A 32 9.21 4.78 2.96
CA ARG A 32 9.78 5.28 1.71
C ARG A 32 11.27 5.02 1.61
N ALA A 33 12.03 5.24 2.69
CA ALA A 33 13.46 4.99 2.68
C ALA A 33 13.80 3.50 2.52
N ALA A 34 13.00 2.60 3.08
CA ALA A 34 13.18 1.16 2.89
C ALA A 34 12.76 0.70 1.48
N ASP A 35 11.67 1.26 0.94
CA ASP A 35 11.21 1.05 -0.43
C ASP A 35 12.24 1.50 -1.47
N ASP A 36 12.83 2.69 -1.29
CA ASP A 36 13.90 3.23 -2.14
C ASP A 36 15.10 2.27 -2.23
N ILE A 37 15.47 1.64 -1.12
CA ILE A 37 16.55 0.64 -1.08
C ILE A 37 16.18 -0.58 -1.92
N ALA A 38 14.93 -1.06 -1.83
CA ALA A 38 14.48 -2.26 -2.54
C ALA A 38 14.33 -2.03 -4.06
N ASP A 39 13.84 -0.86 -4.47
CA ASP A 39 13.36 -0.62 -5.85
C ASP A 39 14.24 0.33 -6.68
N GLU A 40 15.07 1.17 -6.06
CA GLU A 40 15.86 2.18 -6.78
C GLU A 40 17.37 1.88 -6.82
N GLY A 41 18.11 2.68 -7.59
CA GLY A 41 19.57 2.63 -7.68
C GLY A 41 20.15 1.46 -8.48
N SER A 42 21.48 1.36 -8.44
CA SER A 42 22.26 0.34 -9.17
C SER A 42 22.91 -0.71 -8.24
N ALA A 43 22.48 -0.75 -6.98
CA ALA A 43 22.96 -1.73 -6.01
C ALA A 43 22.60 -3.16 -6.49
N THR A 44 23.40 -4.13 -6.07
CA THR A 44 23.07 -5.56 -6.20
C THR A 44 22.02 -5.97 -5.18
N ASP A 45 21.33 -7.09 -5.43
CA ASP A 45 20.33 -7.61 -4.49
C ASP A 45 20.93 -7.92 -3.11
N GLU A 46 22.18 -8.40 -3.06
CA GLU A 46 22.91 -8.62 -1.81
C GLU A 46 23.17 -7.31 -1.05
N GLU A 47 23.59 -6.24 -1.74
CA GLU A 47 23.79 -4.93 -1.12
C GLU A 47 22.48 -4.34 -0.59
N ARG A 48 21.36 -4.50 -1.33
CA ARG A 48 20.03 -4.07 -0.87
C ARG A 48 19.62 -4.80 0.40
N LEU A 49 19.77 -6.13 0.43
CA LEU A 49 19.44 -6.94 1.60
C LEU A 49 20.31 -6.55 2.81
N ASN A 50 21.60 -6.27 2.61
CA ASN A 50 22.48 -5.79 3.68
C ASN A 50 22.06 -4.41 4.22
N GLN A 51 21.60 -3.50 3.35
CA GLN A 51 21.06 -2.20 3.78
C GLN A 51 19.76 -2.35 4.57
N LEU A 52 18.83 -3.22 4.14
CA LEU A 52 17.60 -3.52 4.87
C LEU A 52 17.88 -4.25 6.19
N ALA A 53 18.94 -5.06 6.28
CA ALA A 53 19.39 -5.64 7.54
C ALA A 53 19.83 -4.58 8.56
N ALA A 54 20.40 -3.46 8.11
CA ALA A 54 20.70 -2.32 9.00
C ALA A 54 19.40 -1.67 9.52
N PHE A 55 18.37 -1.51 8.68
CA PHE A 55 17.04 -1.06 9.12
C PHE A 55 16.44 -2.02 10.16
N ARG A 56 16.57 -3.33 9.94
CA ARG A 56 16.10 -4.37 10.88
C ARG A 56 16.80 -4.25 12.24
N ALA A 57 18.10 -3.98 12.25
CA ALA A 57 18.87 -3.75 13.48
C ALA A 57 18.40 -2.50 14.24
N GLU A 58 18.05 -1.42 13.53
CA GLU A 58 17.47 -0.22 14.16
C GLU A 58 16.08 -0.49 14.75
N LEU A 59 15.21 -1.23 14.05
CA LEU A 59 13.92 -1.66 14.61
C LEU A 59 14.11 -2.53 15.85
N HIS A 60 15.11 -3.43 15.87
CA HIS A 60 15.43 -4.24 17.04
C HIS A 60 15.86 -3.37 18.22
N ARG A 61 16.66 -2.32 17.97
CA ARG A 61 17.07 -1.38 19.00
C ARG A 61 15.86 -0.65 19.60
N ILE A 62 14.96 -0.13 18.75
CA ILE A 62 13.73 0.55 19.20
C ILE A 62 12.80 -0.40 19.96
N GLY A 63 12.63 -1.63 19.47
CA GLY A 63 11.75 -2.63 20.05
C GLY A 63 12.28 -3.32 21.31
N ALA A 64 13.56 -3.15 21.65
CA ALA A 64 14.19 -3.83 22.79
C ALA A 64 13.63 -3.38 24.15
N GLU A 65 13.29 -2.09 24.28
CA GLU A 65 12.69 -1.53 25.49
C GLU A 65 11.48 -0.66 25.09
N PRO A 66 10.24 -1.16 25.27
CA PRO A 66 9.03 -0.42 24.91
C PRO A 66 8.95 0.96 25.57
N GLY A 67 8.70 2.00 24.78
CA GLY A 67 8.61 3.39 25.26
C GLY A 67 9.95 4.11 25.36
N SER A 68 11.07 3.42 25.13
CA SER A 68 12.39 4.06 25.03
C SER A 68 12.58 4.77 23.67
N THR A 69 13.52 5.72 23.63
CA THR A 69 13.96 6.40 22.40
C THR A 69 15.47 6.25 22.26
N PRO A 70 15.96 5.05 21.92
CA PRO A 70 17.39 4.81 21.84
C PRO A 70 18.00 5.64 20.71
N GLU A 71 19.26 6.07 20.90
CA GLU A 71 19.99 6.70 19.81
C GLU A 71 20.27 5.67 18.69
N PRO A 72 20.12 6.07 17.41
CA PRO A 72 20.42 5.20 16.27
C PRO A 72 21.86 4.69 16.28
N GLY A 73 22.07 3.47 15.81
CA GLY A 73 23.39 2.83 15.78
C GLY A 73 24.34 3.39 14.71
N SER A 74 23.79 4.12 13.73
CA SER A 74 24.51 4.72 12.61
C SER A 74 24.06 6.19 12.43
N PRO A 75 25.00 7.14 12.26
CA PRO A 75 24.69 8.53 11.94
C PRO A 75 23.88 8.70 10.63
N GLU A 76 24.12 7.85 9.64
CA GLU A 76 23.47 7.88 8.33
C GLU A 76 21.97 7.60 8.46
N LEU A 77 21.59 6.69 9.36
CA LEU A 77 20.20 6.31 9.61
C LEU A 77 19.48 7.24 10.62
N ALA A 78 20.22 8.15 11.26
CA ALA A 78 19.68 8.94 12.36
C ALA A 78 18.52 9.86 11.97
N GLY A 79 18.51 10.37 10.73
CA GLY A 79 17.43 11.20 10.19
C GLY A 79 16.10 10.45 10.00
N ILE A 80 16.15 9.13 9.94
CA ILE A 80 14.98 8.24 9.80
C ILE A 80 14.58 7.72 11.18
N PHE A 81 15.51 7.11 11.91
CA PHE A 81 15.17 6.33 13.09
C PHE A 81 15.02 7.12 14.38
N ARG A 82 15.70 8.27 14.54
CA ARG A 82 15.47 9.14 15.72
C ARG A 82 14.03 9.66 15.80
N PRO A 83 13.46 10.27 14.74
CA PRO A 83 12.06 10.70 14.79
C PRO A 83 11.09 9.52 14.81
N LEU A 84 11.40 8.41 14.13
CA LEU A 84 10.58 7.19 14.20
C LEU A 84 10.49 6.64 15.63
N ALA A 85 11.61 6.51 16.34
CA ALA A 85 11.64 6.03 17.72
C ALA A 85 10.81 6.93 18.65
N ALA A 86 10.94 8.25 18.50
CA ALA A 86 10.14 9.22 19.25
C ALA A 86 8.63 9.07 18.96
N THR A 87 8.26 8.86 17.69
CA THR A 87 6.87 8.62 17.28
C THR A 87 6.33 7.30 17.84
N ILE A 88 7.09 6.20 17.76
CA ILE A 88 6.73 4.89 18.31
C ILE A 88 6.51 4.98 19.82
N ALA A 89 7.45 5.58 20.56
CA ALA A 89 7.35 5.74 22.01
C ALA A 89 6.15 6.61 22.41
N ARG A 90 5.98 7.77 21.77
CA ARG A 90 4.90 8.72 22.06
C ARG A 90 3.51 8.15 21.85
N HIS A 91 3.33 7.38 20.78
CA HIS A 91 2.04 6.83 20.38
C HIS A 91 1.86 5.36 20.77
N GLN A 92 2.83 4.78 21.46
CA GLN A 92 2.86 3.37 21.86
C GLN A 92 2.55 2.44 20.67
N LEU A 93 3.14 2.74 19.51
CA LEU A 93 2.89 1.98 18.30
C LEU A 93 3.50 0.58 18.44
N PRO A 94 2.79 -0.48 18.03
CA PRO A 94 3.36 -1.82 17.98
C PRO A 94 4.52 -1.84 16.97
N ILE A 95 5.61 -2.54 17.31
CA ILE A 95 6.77 -2.62 16.43
C ILE A 95 6.55 -3.57 15.24
N THR A 96 5.65 -4.57 15.40
CA THR A 96 5.41 -5.63 14.41
C THR A 96 5.06 -5.10 13.01
N PRO A 97 4.11 -4.13 12.84
CA PRO A 97 3.84 -3.53 11.53
C PRO A 97 5.08 -2.98 10.80
N PHE A 98 6.08 -2.46 11.52
CA PHE A 98 7.31 -1.95 10.88
C PHE A 98 8.19 -3.09 10.35
N TYR A 99 8.25 -4.22 11.07
CA TYR A 99 8.92 -5.42 10.58
C TYR A 99 8.20 -6.05 9.41
N ASP A 100 6.86 -6.06 9.43
CA ASP A 100 6.05 -6.57 8.34
C ASP A 100 6.35 -5.79 7.06
N LEU A 101 6.31 -4.45 7.13
CA LEU A 101 6.71 -3.57 6.01
C LEU A 101 8.12 -3.87 5.52
N LEU A 102 9.09 -3.94 6.44
CA LEU A 102 10.48 -4.23 6.09
C LEU A 102 10.64 -5.58 5.36
N SER A 103 9.90 -6.60 5.81
CA SER A 103 9.93 -7.92 5.18
C SER A 103 9.28 -7.95 3.79
N ALA A 104 8.31 -7.07 3.51
CA ALA A 104 7.76 -6.92 2.18
C ALA A 104 8.79 -6.30 1.22
N PHE A 105 9.51 -5.26 1.66
CA PHE A 105 10.59 -4.67 0.86
C PHE A 105 11.73 -5.66 0.58
N GLU A 106 12.09 -6.48 1.56
CA GLU A 106 13.05 -7.58 1.35
C GLU A 106 12.53 -8.60 0.33
N GLN A 107 11.24 -8.94 0.38
CA GLN A 107 10.62 -9.85 -0.58
C GLN A 107 10.62 -9.28 -2.01
N ASP A 108 10.35 -7.98 -2.17
CA ASP A 108 10.29 -7.30 -3.47
C ASP A 108 11.63 -7.33 -4.24
N ILE A 109 12.74 -7.56 -3.55
CA ILE A 109 14.04 -7.77 -4.19
C ILE A 109 14.03 -9.07 -5.01
N SER A 110 13.48 -10.16 -4.47
CA SER A 110 13.61 -11.51 -5.03
C SER A 110 12.35 -12.05 -5.73
N VAL A 111 11.15 -11.64 -5.28
CA VAL A 111 9.88 -12.14 -5.82
C VAL A 111 9.36 -11.16 -6.86
N LYS A 112 9.11 -11.66 -8.08
CA LYS A 112 8.63 -10.86 -9.21
C LYS A 112 7.25 -11.28 -9.73
N ARG A 113 6.77 -12.45 -9.32
CA ARG A 113 5.50 -13.06 -9.74
C ARG A 113 4.90 -13.86 -8.58
N TYR A 114 3.57 -13.93 -8.54
CA TYR A 114 2.81 -14.65 -7.51
C TYR A 114 2.02 -15.79 -8.16
N GLU A 115 2.23 -17.03 -7.71
CA GLU A 115 1.62 -18.21 -8.35
C GLU A 115 0.09 -18.18 -8.24
N ASP A 116 -0.43 -17.75 -7.09
CA ASP A 116 -1.85 -17.73 -6.77
C ASP A 116 -2.25 -16.47 -6.00
N TYR A 117 -3.56 -16.24 -5.86
CA TYR A 117 -4.06 -15.09 -5.11
C TYR A 117 -3.69 -15.18 -3.62
N ALA A 118 -3.57 -16.38 -3.05
CA ALA A 118 -3.25 -16.55 -1.64
C ALA A 118 -1.85 -15.99 -1.31
N THR A 119 -0.86 -16.26 -2.16
CA THR A 119 0.51 -15.74 -2.03
C THR A 119 0.58 -14.23 -2.27
N LEU A 120 -0.21 -13.69 -3.20
CA LEU A 120 -0.34 -12.23 -3.39
C LEU A 120 -1.00 -11.57 -2.16
N ALA A 121 -2.06 -12.17 -1.63
CA ALA A 121 -2.75 -11.67 -0.45
C ALA A 121 -1.85 -11.72 0.79
N ASP A 122 -1.07 -12.79 0.99
CA ASP A 122 -0.05 -12.87 2.05
C ASP A 122 0.96 -11.72 1.93
N TYR A 123 1.45 -11.43 0.72
CA TYR A 123 2.31 -10.26 0.51
C TYR A 123 1.61 -8.96 0.94
N CYS A 124 0.33 -8.75 0.60
CA CYS A 124 -0.44 -7.58 1.05
C CYS A 124 -0.58 -7.48 2.58
N THR A 125 -0.57 -8.61 3.31
CA THR A 125 -0.56 -8.59 4.79
C THR A 125 0.68 -7.93 5.37
N ARG A 126 1.76 -7.85 4.57
CA ARG A 126 3.05 -7.26 4.95
C ARG A 126 3.33 -5.94 4.24
N SER A 127 2.91 -5.78 2.99
CA SER A 127 3.21 -4.58 2.18
C SER A 127 2.21 -3.44 2.36
N ALA A 128 0.95 -3.73 2.73
CA ALA A 128 -0.12 -2.73 2.79
C ALA A 128 -0.84 -2.68 4.14
N ASN A 129 -1.28 -3.84 4.66
CA ASN A 129 -2.07 -3.92 5.90
C ASN A 129 -1.40 -3.28 7.13
N PRO A 130 -0.07 -3.34 7.31
CA PRO A 130 0.60 -2.68 8.43
C PRO A 130 0.32 -1.19 8.52
N VAL A 131 0.11 -0.50 7.39
CA VAL A 131 -0.25 0.91 7.33
C VAL A 131 -1.58 1.16 8.02
N GLY A 132 -2.62 0.42 7.64
CA GLY A 132 -3.95 0.54 8.22
C GLY A 132 -3.93 0.28 9.73
N ARG A 133 -3.19 -0.75 10.16
CA ARG A 133 -3.00 -1.08 11.57
C ARG A 133 -2.31 0.05 12.35
N LEU A 134 -1.26 0.66 11.80
CA LEU A 134 -0.59 1.82 12.42
C LEU A 134 -1.53 3.03 12.49
N MET A 135 -2.32 3.29 11.44
CA MET A 135 -3.30 4.37 11.44
C MET A 135 -4.39 4.15 12.51
N LEU A 136 -4.88 2.91 12.69
CA LEU A 136 -5.82 2.58 13.77
C LEU A 136 -5.24 2.86 15.16
N HIS A 137 -3.95 2.58 15.38
CA HIS A 137 -3.27 2.91 16.64
C HIS A 137 -3.16 4.42 16.84
N LEU A 138 -2.75 5.17 15.81
CA LEU A 138 -2.68 6.64 15.88
C LEU A 138 -4.04 7.30 16.13
N PHE A 139 -5.12 6.65 15.69
CA PHE A 139 -6.49 7.10 15.89
C PHE A 139 -7.17 6.51 17.13
N GLU A 140 -6.44 5.70 17.93
CA GLU A 140 -6.95 5.04 19.14
C GLU A 140 -8.22 4.22 18.88
N ALA A 141 -8.27 3.56 17.72
CA ALA A 141 -9.44 2.85 17.21
C ALA A 141 -9.19 1.34 17.01
N THR A 142 -8.14 0.78 17.60
CA THR A 142 -7.79 -0.64 17.45
C THR A 142 -8.79 -1.55 18.16
N ASN A 143 -9.43 -2.43 17.40
CA ASN A 143 -10.16 -3.61 17.87
C ASN A 143 -10.21 -4.65 16.73
N PRO A 144 -10.53 -5.93 17.00
CA PRO A 144 -10.47 -6.98 15.97
C PRO A 144 -11.26 -6.65 14.70
N GLN A 145 -12.50 -6.18 14.84
CA GLN A 145 -13.34 -5.83 13.69
C GLN A 145 -12.74 -4.67 12.87
N ASN A 146 -12.24 -3.64 13.54
CA ASN A 146 -11.62 -2.51 12.86
C ASN A 146 -10.32 -2.94 12.14
N VAL A 147 -9.56 -3.87 12.71
CA VAL A 147 -8.36 -4.43 12.07
C VAL A 147 -8.73 -5.20 10.81
N ASP A 148 -9.71 -6.11 10.87
CA ASP A 148 -10.14 -6.89 9.69
C ASP A 148 -10.62 -5.98 8.55
N GLU A 149 -11.41 -4.95 8.88
CA GLU A 149 -11.92 -4.01 7.89
C GLU A 149 -10.83 -3.06 7.37
N ALA A 150 -9.86 -2.65 8.20
CA ALA A 150 -8.72 -1.86 7.75
C ALA A 150 -7.78 -2.66 6.83
N ASP A 151 -7.51 -3.91 7.19
CA ASP A 151 -6.72 -4.84 6.38
C ASP A 151 -7.37 -5.06 5.01
N ALA A 152 -8.71 -5.23 4.97
CA ALA A 152 -9.43 -5.34 3.71
C ALA A 152 -9.35 -4.06 2.86
N ILE A 153 -9.45 -2.87 3.47
CA ILE A 153 -9.24 -1.60 2.76
C ILE A 153 -7.81 -1.54 2.18
N CYS A 154 -6.80 -1.81 3.00
CA CYS A 154 -5.40 -1.74 2.60
C CYS A 154 -5.07 -2.73 1.47
N THR A 155 -5.49 -4.00 1.61
CA THR A 155 -5.33 -5.01 0.57
C THR A 155 -6.10 -4.59 -0.69
N GLY A 156 -7.35 -4.14 -0.57
CA GLY A 156 -8.16 -3.68 -1.69
C GLY A 156 -7.49 -2.56 -2.48
N LEU A 157 -6.99 -1.52 -1.80
CA LEU A 157 -6.25 -0.41 -2.41
C LEU A 157 -4.95 -0.87 -3.07
N GLN A 158 -4.22 -1.79 -2.44
CA GLN A 158 -3.00 -2.34 -3.02
C GLN A 158 -3.28 -3.10 -4.32
N LEU A 159 -4.37 -3.87 -4.38
CA LEU A 159 -4.80 -4.53 -5.61
C LEU A 159 -5.21 -3.50 -6.67
N VAL A 160 -5.95 -2.45 -6.30
CA VAL A 160 -6.27 -1.35 -7.22
C VAL A 160 -5.00 -0.77 -7.85
N ASN A 161 -3.96 -0.57 -7.05
CA ASN A 161 -2.67 -0.07 -7.54
C ASN A 161 -2.04 -1.03 -8.56
N PHE A 162 -1.98 -2.33 -8.25
CA PHE A 162 -1.49 -3.32 -9.21
C PHE A 162 -2.28 -3.35 -10.52
N TRP A 163 -3.61 -3.20 -10.45
CA TRP A 163 -4.48 -3.22 -11.63
C TRP A 163 -4.29 -2.00 -12.52
N GLN A 164 -4.06 -0.81 -11.97
CA GLN A 164 -3.77 0.37 -12.79
C GLN A 164 -2.33 0.37 -13.35
N ASP A 165 -1.40 -0.32 -12.69
CA ASP A 165 0.04 -0.24 -12.98
C ASP A 165 0.64 -1.44 -13.72
N VAL A 166 -0.19 -2.36 -14.25
CA VAL A 166 0.27 -3.56 -14.98
C VAL A 166 1.39 -3.26 -16.00
N ARG A 167 1.26 -2.20 -16.79
CA ARG A 167 2.29 -1.83 -17.78
C ARG A 167 3.57 -1.29 -17.12
N VAL A 168 3.43 -0.51 -16.05
CA VAL A 168 4.55 0.06 -15.30
C VAL A 168 5.33 -1.08 -14.64
N ASP A 169 4.64 -1.99 -13.97
CA ASP A 169 5.21 -3.16 -13.31
C ASP A 169 5.88 -4.11 -14.31
N TRP A 170 5.26 -4.34 -15.47
CA TRP A 170 5.86 -5.14 -16.54
C TRP A 170 7.24 -4.63 -16.97
N ARG A 171 7.39 -3.29 -17.10
CA ARG A 171 8.68 -2.65 -17.44
C ARG A 171 9.74 -2.82 -16.36
N LYS A 172 9.33 -3.09 -15.12
CA LYS A 172 10.19 -3.43 -13.98
C LYS A 172 10.36 -4.94 -13.81
N HIS A 173 9.93 -5.72 -14.80
CA HIS A 173 9.95 -7.19 -14.78
C HIS A 173 9.12 -7.80 -13.65
N ARG A 174 8.06 -7.11 -13.20
CA ARG A 174 7.12 -7.58 -12.17
C ARG A 174 5.74 -7.85 -12.77
N VAL A 175 5.06 -8.87 -12.24
CA VAL A 175 3.66 -9.17 -12.55
C VAL A 175 2.95 -9.54 -11.24
N TYR A 176 2.08 -8.65 -10.76
CA TYR A 176 1.29 -8.91 -9.54
C TYR A 176 0.00 -9.66 -9.82
N LEU A 177 -0.49 -9.68 -11.07
CA LEU A 177 -1.60 -10.56 -11.47
C LEU A 177 -1.26 -12.02 -11.11
N PRO A 178 -2.10 -12.73 -10.33
CA PRO A 178 -1.84 -14.12 -10.00
C PRO A 178 -1.66 -14.98 -11.26
N GLN A 179 -0.64 -15.83 -11.28
CA GLN A 179 -0.35 -16.67 -12.44
C GLN A 179 -1.48 -17.70 -12.68
N GLU A 180 -2.15 -18.15 -11.62
CA GLU A 180 -3.36 -18.97 -11.73
C GLU A 180 -4.49 -18.27 -12.49
N ASP A 181 -4.70 -16.97 -12.25
CA ASP A 181 -5.79 -16.21 -12.85
C ASP A 181 -5.48 -15.88 -14.32
N LEU A 182 -4.22 -15.53 -14.63
CA LEU A 182 -3.74 -15.41 -16.02
C LEU A 182 -4.01 -16.70 -16.81
N ARG A 183 -3.62 -17.87 -16.27
CA ARG A 183 -3.87 -19.17 -16.91
C ARG A 183 -5.35 -19.47 -17.05
N ARG A 184 -6.14 -19.22 -16.00
CA ARG A 184 -7.60 -19.47 -15.98
C ARG A 184 -8.33 -18.70 -17.08
N HIS A 185 -7.91 -17.47 -17.35
CA HIS A 185 -8.50 -16.62 -18.38
C HIS A 185 -7.82 -16.76 -19.75
N GLY A 186 -6.72 -17.50 -19.85
CA GLY A 186 -5.99 -17.69 -21.10
C GLY A 186 -5.18 -16.46 -21.54
N VAL A 187 -4.72 -15.65 -20.58
CA VAL A 187 -3.85 -14.49 -20.82
C VAL A 187 -2.39 -14.93 -20.64
N THR A 188 -1.54 -14.57 -21.61
CA THR A 188 -0.13 -14.93 -21.63
C THR A 188 0.78 -13.75 -21.32
N ASP A 189 2.02 -14.03 -20.90
CA ASP A 189 3.07 -13.00 -20.77
C ASP A 189 3.28 -12.20 -22.07
N ASP A 190 3.11 -12.84 -23.24
CA ASP A 190 3.18 -12.15 -24.54
C ASP A 190 2.04 -11.14 -24.74
N ASP A 191 0.85 -11.41 -24.17
CA ASP A 191 -0.27 -10.47 -24.21
C ASP A 191 0.03 -9.23 -23.36
N LEU A 192 0.64 -9.43 -22.19
CA LEU A 192 1.10 -8.34 -21.32
C LEU A 192 2.20 -7.53 -22.01
N ALA A 193 3.21 -8.21 -22.55
CA ALA A 193 4.34 -7.60 -23.25
C ALA A 193 3.90 -6.74 -24.45
N ALA A 194 2.95 -7.25 -25.24
CA ALA A 194 2.41 -6.56 -26.41
C ALA A 194 1.22 -5.65 -26.09
N CYS A 195 0.83 -5.50 -24.81
CA CYS A 195 -0.30 -4.69 -24.36
C CYS A 195 -1.62 -5.02 -25.10
N ARG A 196 -1.93 -6.32 -25.28
CA ARG A 196 -3.08 -6.77 -26.08
C ARG A 196 -4.38 -6.75 -25.28
N LEU A 197 -5.36 -5.96 -25.74
CA LEU A 197 -6.72 -5.90 -25.19
C LEU A 197 -7.63 -7.01 -25.76
N THR A 198 -7.25 -8.26 -25.53
CA THR A 198 -8.02 -9.43 -25.95
C THR A 198 -9.35 -9.53 -25.15
N PRO A 199 -10.35 -10.30 -25.61
CA PRO A 199 -11.51 -10.62 -24.78
C PRO A 199 -11.12 -11.29 -23.46
N ALA A 200 -10.17 -12.24 -23.51
CA ALA A 200 -9.59 -12.90 -22.32
C ALA A 200 -9.02 -11.90 -21.30
N TRP A 201 -8.30 -10.87 -21.78
CA TRP A 201 -7.79 -9.79 -20.93
C TRP A 201 -8.92 -9.03 -20.22
N ARG A 202 -10.00 -8.69 -20.93
CA ARG A 202 -11.14 -7.98 -20.32
C ARG A 202 -11.82 -8.83 -19.27
N ASP A 203 -11.98 -10.13 -19.53
CA ASP A 203 -12.59 -11.06 -18.57
C ASP A 203 -11.73 -11.22 -17.31
N LEU A 204 -10.40 -11.30 -17.46
CA LEU A 204 -9.45 -11.32 -16.34
C LEU A 204 -9.54 -10.03 -15.53
N MET A 205 -9.46 -8.88 -16.18
CA MET A 205 -9.50 -7.59 -15.48
C MET A 205 -10.83 -7.36 -14.78
N ALA A 206 -11.95 -7.76 -15.38
CA ALA A 206 -13.26 -7.69 -14.72
C ALA A 206 -13.29 -8.53 -13.44
N PHE A 207 -12.72 -9.74 -13.49
CA PHE A 207 -12.62 -10.63 -12.33
C PHE A 207 -11.74 -10.02 -11.20
N GLU A 208 -10.59 -9.46 -11.54
CA GLU A 208 -9.67 -8.84 -10.59
C GLU A 208 -10.17 -7.51 -10.01
N VAL A 209 -10.84 -6.70 -10.83
CA VAL A 209 -11.52 -5.48 -10.40
C VAL A 209 -12.60 -5.81 -9.36
N GLU A 210 -13.42 -6.84 -9.61
CA GLU A 210 -14.47 -7.22 -8.67
C GLU A 210 -13.89 -7.74 -7.34
N ARG A 211 -12.78 -8.47 -7.38
CA ARG A 211 -12.05 -8.91 -6.18
C ARG A 211 -11.60 -7.72 -5.33
N ALA A 212 -10.98 -6.72 -5.92
CA ALA A 212 -10.57 -5.50 -5.21
C ALA A 212 -11.78 -4.71 -4.69
N ARG A 213 -12.85 -4.60 -5.50
CA ARG A 213 -14.10 -3.94 -5.12
C ARG A 213 -14.74 -4.58 -3.90
N ALA A 214 -14.79 -5.91 -3.85
CA ALA A 214 -15.36 -6.65 -2.72
C ALA A 214 -14.64 -6.36 -1.40
N LEU A 215 -13.29 -6.28 -1.42
CA LEU A 215 -12.48 -5.92 -0.25
C LEU A 215 -12.76 -4.49 0.23
N LEU A 216 -12.80 -3.52 -0.71
CA LEU A 216 -13.11 -2.12 -0.40
C LEU A 216 -14.52 -1.97 0.20
N HIS A 217 -15.50 -2.72 -0.32
CA HIS A 217 -16.85 -2.74 0.25
C HIS A 217 -16.91 -3.41 1.62
N PHE A 218 -16.18 -4.52 1.82
CA PHE A 218 -16.11 -5.19 3.11
C PHE A 218 -15.58 -4.26 4.20
N GLY A 219 -14.53 -3.49 3.92
CA GLY A 219 -13.95 -2.57 4.89
C GLY A 219 -14.63 -1.20 5.00
N ALA A 220 -15.48 -0.82 4.04
CA ALA A 220 -16.19 0.46 4.05
C ALA A 220 -16.95 0.83 5.35
N PRO A 221 -17.53 -0.12 6.12
CA PRO A 221 -18.18 0.18 7.40
C PRO A 221 -17.27 0.88 8.41
N LEU A 222 -15.97 0.56 8.46
CA LEU A 222 -14.98 1.20 9.33
C LEU A 222 -14.98 2.72 9.14
N ALA A 223 -15.00 3.17 7.89
CA ALA A 223 -14.97 4.58 7.53
C ALA A 223 -16.18 5.37 8.05
N ARG A 224 -17.32 4.68 8.25
CA ARG A 224 -18.53 5.27 8.86
C ARG A 224 -18.51 5.23 10.39
N ARG A 225 -17.82 4.25 10.99
CA ARG A 225 -17.67 4.15 12.46
C ARG A 225 -16.66 5.15 13.01
N LEU A 226 -15.61 5.49 12.26
CA LEU A 226 -14.61 6.46 12.70
C LEU A 226 -15.18 7.90 12.73
N PRO A 227 -14.99 8.66 13.83
CA PRO A 227 -15.60 9.97 13.97
C PRO A 227 -14.87 11.06 13.17
N GLY A 228 -15.62 12.11 12.83
CA GLY A 228 -15.08 13.40 12.37
C GLY A 228 -14.23 13.31 11.10
N ARG A 229 -13.08 14.02 11.12
CA ARG A 229 -12.20 14.14 9.94
C ARG A 229 -11.54 12.81 9.56
N MET A 230 -11.34 11.90 10.51
CA MET A 230 -10.70 10.60 10.28
C MET A 230 -11.63 9.69 9.46
N GLY A 231 -12.90 9.60 9.86
CA GLY A 231 -13.89 8.88 9.06
C GLY A 231 -14.14 9.53 7.69
N LEU A 232 -14.09 10.87 7.58
CA LEU A 232 -14.17 11.52 6.27
C LEU A 232 -12.97 11.19 5.37
N GLU A 233 -11.75 11.23 5.91
CA GLU A 233 -10.55 10.83 5.19
C GLU A 233 -10.65 9.39 4.71
N LEU A 234 -10.97 8.45 5.59
CA LEU A 234 -11.06 7.04 5.23
C LEU A 234 -12.17 6.78 4.21
N ARG A 235 -13.31 7.49 4.29
CA ARG A 235 -14.36 7.43 3.27
C ARG A 235 -13.84 7.88 1.91
N LEU A 236 -13.07 8.97 1.85
CA LEU A 236 -12.46 9.45 0.61
C LEU A 236 -11.41 8.48 0.06
N VAL A 237 -10.63 7.85 0.93
CA VAL A 237 -9.67 6.80 0.54
C VAL A 237 -10.40 5.61 -0.10
N VAL A 238 -11.45 5.08 0.54
CA VAL A 238 -12.27 3.99 -0.03
C VAL A 238 -12.94 4.41 -1.34
N GLN A 239 -13.51 5.62 -1.40
CA GLN A 239 -14.12 6.14 -2.63
C GLN A 239 -13.09 6.37 -3.73
N GLY A 240 -11.84 6.71 -3.39
CA GLY A 240 -10.74 6.83 -4.34
C GLY A 240 -10.45 5.50 -5.03
N GLY A 241 -10.25 4.43 -4.24
CA GLY A 241 -10.07 3.09 -4.78
C GLY A 241 -11.24 2.64 -5.65
N LEU A 242 -12.47 2.79 -5.16
CA LEU A 242 -13.67 2.45 -5.93
C LEU A 242 -13.78 3.26 -7.23
N ARG A 243 -13.37 4.54 -7.21
CA ARG A 243 -13.44 5.41 -8.39
C ARG A 243 -12.37 5.05 -9.42
N VAL A 244 -11.18 4.63 -9.00
CA VAL A 244 -10.16 4.09 -9.92
C VAL A 244 -10.70 2.84 -10.61
N LEU A 245 -11.32 1.91 -9.87
CA LEU A 245 -11.94 0.71 -10.47
C LEU A 245 -13.01 1.07 -11.52
N GLU A 246 -13.90 2.03 -11.21
CA GLU A 246 -14.88 2.55 -12.19
C GLU A 246 -14.22 3.14 -13.45
N ARG A 247 -13.03 3.73 -13.32
CA ARG A 247 -12.28 4.32 -14.44
C ARG A 247 -11.60 3.25 -15.28
N ILE A 248 -11.12 2.17 -14.66
CA ILE A 248 -10.63 0.97 -15.37
C ILE A 248 -11.76 0.35 -16.20
N GLU A 249 -12.95 0.19 -15.62
CA GLU A 249 -14.13 -0.33 -16.34
C GLU A 249 -14.53 0.59 -17.49
N ALA A 250 -14.58 1.91 -17.25
CA ALA A 250 -14.96 2.90 -18.25
C ALA A 250 -13.98 3.00 -19.43
N SER A 251 -12.71 2.60 -19.26
CA SER A 251 -11.75 2.50 -20.36
C SER A 251 -11.82 1.18 -21.13
N GLY A 252 -12.79 0.31 -20.80
CA GLY A 252 -12.87 -1.04 -21.36
C GLY A 252 -11.71 -1.93 -20.91
N TYR A 253 -11.21 -1.70 -19.69
CA TYR A 253 -10.07 -2.37 -19.06
C TYR A 253 -8.71 -2.10 -19.72
N ASP A 254 -8.57 -0.98 -20.44
CA ASP A 254 -7.31 -0.57 -21.05
C ASP A 254 -6.41 0.18 -20.05
N VAL A 255 -5.82 -0.56 -19.12
CA VAL A 255 -4.81 -0.01 -18.18
C VAL A 255 -3.42 0.09 -18.82
N PHE A 256 -3.23 -0.52 -20.00
CA PHE A 256 -1.97 -0.43 -20.73
C PHE A 256 -1.75 0.98 -21.26
N MET A 257 -2.72 1.53 -22.00
CA MET A 257 -2.57 2.86 -22.60
C MET A 257 -3.26 3.95 -21.80
N ASN A 258 -4.26 3.60 -21.00
CA ASN A 258 -5.07 4.54 -20.24
C ASN A 258 -5.01 4.23 -18.74
N ARG A 259 -3.84 4.48 -18.12
CA ARG A 259 -3.73 4.46 -16.65
C ARG A 259 -4.79 5.42 -16.07
N PRO A 260 -5.68 4.95 -15.18
CA PRO A 260 -6.66 5.80 -14.54
C PRO A 260 -6.04 7.01 -13.85
N GLU A 261 -6.55 8.20 -14.16
CA GLU A 261 -6.25 9.42 -13.41
C GLU A 261 -7.57 10.04 -12.92
N LEU A 262 -7.59 10.41 -11.64
CA LEU A 262 -8.74 11.05 -10.99
C LEU A 262 -8.67 12.56 -11.20
N GLY A 263 -9.64 13.09 -11.94
CA GLY A 263 -9.78 14.52 -12.21
C GLY A 263 -10.76 15.23 -11.27
N ALA A 264 -10.97 16.52 -11.49
CA ALA A 264 -11.86 17.34 -10.65
C ALA A 264 -13.30 16.81 -10.56
N LYS A 265 -13.84 16.21 -11.64
CA LYS A 265 -15.17 15.59 -11.64
C LYS A 265 -15.23 14.36 -10.75
N ASP A 266 -14.17 13.55 -10.76
CA ASP A 266 -14.05 12.36 -9.92
C ASP A 266 -14.01 12.75 -8.44
N TRP A 267 -13.23 13.78 -8.10
CA TRP A 267 -13.21 14.36 -6.76
C TRP A 267 -14.58 14.86 -6.30
N ALA A 268 -15.36 15.52 -7.17
CA ALA A 268 -16.71 15.96 -6.82
C ALA A 268 -17.64 14.77 -6.53
N ILE A 269 -17.58 13.71 -7.33
CA ILE A 269 -18.35 12.48 -7.11
C ILE A 269 -17.94 11.80 -5.80
N MET A 270 -16.63 11.65 -5.56
CA MET A 270 -16.10 11.04 -4.34
C MET A 270 -16.52 11.83 -3.10
N LEU A 271 -16.42 13.16 -3.12
CA LEU A 271 -16.86 14.00 -2.01
C LEU A 271 -18.35 13.85 -1.73
N TRP A 272 -19.19 13.86 -2.77
CA TRP A 272 -20.64 13.65 -2.63
C TRP A 272 -20.96 12.27 -2.05
N ARG A 273 -20.35 11.20 -2.56
CA ARG A 273 -20.54 9.82 -2.05
C ARG A 273 -19.95 9.62 -0.66
N ALA A 274 -18.90 10.37 -0.30
CA ALA A 274 -18.31 10.28 1.03
C ALA A 274 -19.23 10.91 2.09
N ILE A 275 -20.06 11.90 1.74
CA ILE A 275 -20.96 12.59 2.68
C ILE A 275 -22.40 12.07 2.67
N THR A 276 -22.77 11.23 1.70
CA THR A 276 -24.09 10.60 1.57
C THR A 276 -24.08 9.13 1.98
#